data_AF-A0AAD2JDB3-F1
#
_entry.id   AF-A0AAD2JDB3-F1
#
_cell.length_a   1.000
_cell.length_b   1.000
_cell.length_c   1.000
_cell.angle_alpha   90.00
_cell.angle_beta   90.00
_cell.angle_gamma   90.00
#
_symmetry.space_group_name_H-M   'P 1'
#
loop_
_entity.id
_entity.type
_entity.pdbx_description
1 polymer ?
#
loop_
_entity_poly.entity_id
_entity_poly.type
_entity_poly.pdbx_seq_one_letter_code
_entity_poly.pdbx_strand_id
1 'polypeptide(L)'
;MEFSKKQPTDADRFLQRMTDTHTSSSVFSQTNFHTEDMTPAELAALKAKIKEEQKTALSRAIRHQLRHEFAEDRKEAGDILDLIDDLLIEVYKHKKQIQTHMSGQAIDALTEKIEQRLTFFELKEDVQAAIDSIDI
;
A
#
# COMPACT_ATOMS: atom_id res chain seq x y z
N MET A 1 -28.31 -28.12 1.10
CA MET A 1 -27.74 -26.77 0.93
C MET A 1 -26.43 -26.94 0.17
N GLU A 2 -26.40 -26.58 -1.11
CA GLU A 2 -25.16 -26.51 -1.88
C GLU A 2 -24.39 -25.26 -1.45
N PHE A 3 -23.32 -25.44 -0.70
CA PHE A 3 -22.32 -24.39 -0.54
C PHE A 3 -21.65 -24.20 -1.90
N SER A 4 -22.02 -23.12 -2.59
CA SER A 4 -21.35 -22.68 -3.80
C SER A 4 -19.85 -22.56 -3.49
N LYS A 5 -19.05 -23.47 -4.04
CA LYS A 5 -17.58 -23.41 -3.98
C LYS A 5 -17.11 -22.22 -4.82
N LYS A 6 -17.31 -21.00 -4.33
CA LYS A 6 -16.65 -19.82 -4.88
C LYS A 6 -15.15 -20.08 -4.75
N GLN A 7 -14.41 -19.92 -5.84
CA GLN A 7 -12.96 -19.95 -5.75
C GLN A 7 -12.52 -18.89 -4.72
N PRO A 8 -11.56 -19.22 -3.84
CA PRO A 8 -11.09 -18.27 -2.85
C PRO A 8 -10.49 -17.07 -3.60
N THR A 9 -10.95 -15.88 -3.21
CA THR A 9 -10.40 -14.61 -3.68
C THR A 9 -8.96 -14.45 -3.19
N ASP A 10 -8.20 -13.52 -3.76
CA ASP A 10 -6.82 -13.28 -3.30
C ASP A 10 -6.78 -12.80 -1.85
N ALA A 11 -7.83 -12.11 -1.38
CA ALA A 11 -8.03 -11.77 0.02
C ALA A 11 -8.22 -13.03 0.90
N ASP A 12 -9.01 -14.01 0.44
CA ASP A 12 -9.20 -15.28 1.16
C ASP A 12 -7.90 -16.08 1.23
N ARG A 13 -7.13 -16.10 0.14
CA ARG A 13 -5.81 -16.77 0.09
C ARG A 13 -4.79 -16.10 1.01
N PHE A 14 -4.80 -14.77 1.07
CA PHE A 14 -3.95 -14.01 1.98
C PHE A 14 -4.27 -14.34 3.44
N LEU A 15 -5.56 -14.29 3.81
CA LEU A 15 -6.00 -14.65 5.16
C LEU A 15 -5.65 -16.10 5.52
N GLN A 16 -5.76 -17.03 4.57
CA GLN A 16 -5.39 -18.43 4.77
C GLN A 16 -3.88 -18.61 5.01
N ARG A 17 -3.02 -17.92 4.24
CA ARG A 17 -1.57 -17.91 4.47
C ARG A 17 -1.21 -17.33 5.84
N MET A 18 -1.91 -16.27 6.26
CA MET A 18 -1.74 -15.67 7.59
C MET A 18 -2.09 -16.66 8.70
N THR A 19 -3.19 -17.40 8.57
CA THR A 19 -3.54 -18.42 9.57
C THR A 19 -2.55 -19.57 9.60
N ASP A 20 -2.07 -20.04 8.44
CA ASP A 20 -1.18 -21.19 8.36
C ASP A 20 0.21 -20.88 8.95
N THR A 21 0.72 -19.67 8.73
CA THR A 21 2.06 -19.22 9.19
C THR A 21 2.15 -19.01 10.71
N HIS A 22 1.02 -18.75 11.39
CA HIS A 22 0.99 -18.41 12.82
C HIS A 22 0.52 -19.54 13.75
N THR A 23 0.33 -20.76 13.25
CA THR A 23 -0.12 -21.91 14.06
C THR A 23 0.97 -22.51 14.95
N SER A 24 2.26 -22.35 14.62
CA SER A 24 3.35 -23.09 15.30
C SER A 24 4.06 -22.32 16.43
N SER A 25 3.92 -20.99 16.51
CA SER A 25 4.56 -20.14 17.54
C SER A 25 3.67 -19.01 18.04
N SER A 26 2.35 -19.16 17.89
CA SER A 26 1.36 -18.14 18.17
C SER A 26 1.50 -17.56 19.58
N VAL A 27 1.63 -16.23 19.68
CA VAL A 27 1.38 -15.46 20.92
C VAL A 27 -0.02 -15.76 21.48
N PHE A 28 -0.91 -16.32 20.65
CA PHE A 28 -2.24 -16.82 20.98
C PHE A 28 -2.26 -18.11 21.82
N SER A 29 -1.13 -18.82 21.96
CA SER A 29 -1.06 -20.14 22.63
C SER A 29 -0.58 -20.08 24.08
N GLN A 30 -0.06 -18.94 24.55
CA GLN A 30 0.38 -18.78 25.94
C GLN A 30 -0.71 -18.17 26.81
N THR A 31 -1.70 -18.98 27.19
CA THR A 31 -2.69 -18.63 28.22
C THR A 31 -2.48 -19.50 29.46
N ASN A 32 -1.32 -19.38 30.11
CA ASN A 32 -1.17 -19.79 31.51
C ASN A 32 -1.66 -18.64 32.41
N PHE A 33 -2.96 -18.33 32.35
CA PHE A 33 -3.55 -17.37 33.27
C PHE A 33 -4.01 -18.14 34.52
N HIS A 34 -3.51 -17.77 35.70
CA HIS A 34 -4.01 -18.29 36.97
C HIS A 34 -5.42 -17.73 37.21
N THR A 35 -6.43 -18.44 36.71
CA THR A 35 -7.85 -18.03 36.74
C THR A 35 -8.67 -18.74 37.81
N GLU A 36 -8.04 -19.60 38.62
CA GLU A 36 -8.73 -20.47 39.60
C GLU A 36 -9.50 -19.68 40.67
N ASP A 37 -9.04 -18.48 41.03
CA ASP A 37 -9.67 -17.63 42.05
C ASP A 37 -10.45 -16.42 41.49
N MET A 38 -10.62 -16.31 40.16
CA MET A 38 -11.26 -15.15 39.55
C MET A 38 -12.79 -15.26 39.57
N THR A 39 -13.46 -14.15 39.89
CA THR A 39 -14.92 -14.06 39.76
C THR A 39 -15.36 -14.10 38.28
N PRO A 40 -16.61 -14.49 37.98
CA PRO A 40 -17.10 -14.50 36.60
C PRO A 40 -16.98 -13.15 35.87
N ALA A 41 -17.09 -12.03 36.60
CA ALA A 41 -16.91 -10.69 36.05
C ALA A 41 -15.45 -10.40 35.69
N GLU A 42 -14.50 -10.81 36.53
CA GLU A 42 -13.06 -10.67 36.27
C GLU A 42 -12.61 -11.56 35.12
N LEU A 43 -13.16 -12.77 35.01
CA LEU A 43 -12.93 -13.65 33.86
C LEU A 43 -13.45 -13.06 32.55
N ALA A 44 -14.63 -12.41 32.58
CA ALA A 44 -15.18 -11.75 31.40
C ALA A 44 -14.33 -10.54 30.98
N ALA A 45 -13.85 -9.74 31.94
CA ALA A 45 -12.94 -8.62 31.68
C ALA A 45 -11.59 -9.09 31.13
N LEU A 46 -11.00 -10.16 31.69
CA LEU A 46 -9.76 -10.75 31.22
C LEU A 46 -9.89 -11.29 29.79
N LYS A 47 -10.99 -12.01 29.49
CA LYS A 47 -11.27 -12.50 28.13
C LYS A 47 -11.43 -11.35 27.13
N ALA A 48 -12.09 -10.26 27.51
CA ALA A 48 -12.23 -9.09 26.65
C ALA A 48 -10.86 -8.43 26.38
N LYS A 49 -10.02 -8.30 27.41
CA LYS A 49 -8.66 -7.77 27.28
C LYS A 49 -7.79 -8.62 26.36
N ILE A 50 -7.78 -9.94 26.57
CA ILE A 50 -7.05 -10.88 25.72
C ILE A 50 -7.54 -10.78 24.26
N LYS A 51 -8.85 -10.70 24.04
CA LYS A 51 -9.42 -10.58 22.70
C LYS A 51 -8.98 -9.30 21.98
N GLU A 52 -8.92 -8.17 22.69
CA GLU A 52 -8.43 -6.90 22.12
C GLU A 52 -6.91 -6.92 21.85
N GLU A 53 -6.12 -7.52 22.75
CA GLU A 53 -4.68 -7.71 22.54
C GLU A 53 -4.41 -8.61 21.32
N GLN A 54 -5.15 -9.71 21.20
CA GLN A 54 -5.12 -10.63 20.07
C GLN A 54 -5.50 -9.95 18.75
N LYS A 55 -6.57 -9.15 18.75
CA LYS A 55 -7.00 -8.37 17.58
C LYS A 55 -5.93 -7.37 17.16
N THR A 56 -5.30 -6.70 18.13
CA THR A 56 -4.23 -5.73 17.87
C THR A 56 -2.99 -6.42 17.31
N ALA A 57 -2.59 -7.58 17.88
CA ALA A 57 -1.46 -8.37 17.39
C ALA A 57 -1.71 -8.90 15.96
N LEU A 58 -2.91 -9.41 15.69
CA LEU A 58 -3.31 -9.85 14.35
C LEU A 58 -3.27 -8.69 13.36
N SER A 59 -3.82 -7.53 13.71
CA SER A 59 -3.78 -6.35 12.84
C SER A 59 -2.35 -5.92 12.53
N ARG A 60 -1.45 -5.93 13.52
CA ARG A 60 -0.03 -5.63 13.31
C ARG A 60 0.65 -6.66 12.40
N ALA A 61 0.37 -7.94 12.58
CA ALA A 61 0.91 -9.01 11.74
C ALA A 61 0.43 -8.88 10.28
N ILE A 62 -0.87 -8.62 10.08
CA ILE A 62 -1.46 -8.37 8.75
C ILE A 62 -0.77 -7.17 8.09
N ARG A 63 -0.61 -6.03 8.79
CA ARG A 63 0.08 -4.86 8.24
C ARG A 63 1.52 -5.16 7.85
N HIS A 64 2.25 -5.88 8.70
CA HIS A 64 3.63 -6.27 8.41
C HIS A 64 3.72 -7.14 7.15
N GLN A 65 2.82 -8.11 7.02
CA GLN A 65 2.79 -8.99 5.85
C GLN A 65 2.41 -8.23 4.58
N LEU A 66 1.40 -7.37 4.62
CA LEU A 66 1.02 -6.53 3.47
C LEU A 66 2.17 -5.62 3.04
N ARG A 67 2.86 -4.97 4.00
CA ARG A 67 4.04 -4.16 3.71
C ARG A 67 5.14 -4.96 3.02
N HIS A 68 5.34 -6.21 3.41
CA HIS A 68 6.33 -7.09 2.78
C HIS A 68 5.88 -7.51 1.38
N GLU A 69 4.63 -7.94 1.20
CA GLU A 69 4.10 -8.38 -0.09
C GLU A 69 4.11 -7.27 -1.14
N PHE A 70 3.81 -6.02 -0.74
CA PHE A 70 3.86 -4.88 -1.64
C PHE A 70 5.19 -4.10 -1.61
N ALA A 71 6.27 -4.67 -1.07
CA ALA A 71 7.57 -3.98 -1.03
C ALA A 71 8.15 -3.80 -2.43
N GLU A 72 8.00 -4.81 -3.29
CA GLU A 72 8.48 -4.79 -4.68
C GLU A 72 7.63 -3.83 -5.53
N ASP A 73 6.30 -3.93 -5.44
CA ASP A 73 5.37 -3.02 -6.13
C ASP A 73 5.61 -1.54 -5.78
N ARG A 74 5.89 -1.22 -4.50
CA ARG A 74 6.26 0.14 -4.09
C ARG A 74 7.56 0.61 -4.70
N LYS A 75 8.54 -0.29 -4.80
CA LYS A 75 9.83 0.02 -5.41
C LYS A 75 9.65 0.30 -6.90
N GLU A 76 8.92 -0.56 -7.62
CA GLU A 76 8.63 -0.36 -9.04
C GLU A 76 7.87 0.94 -9.30
N ALA A 77 6.86 1.25 -8.46
CA ALA A 77 6.16 2.53 -8.54
C ALA A 77 7.07 3.73 -8.27
N GLY A 78 8.01 3.61 -7.33
CA GLY A 78 9.06 4.60 -7.08
C GLY A 78 9.97 4.82 -8.28
N ASP A 79 10.43 3.73 -8.92
CA ASP A 79 11.26 3.80 -10.13
C ASP A 79 10.51 4.49 -11.29
N ILE A 80 9.18 4.29 -11.41
CA ILE A 80 8.33 4.99 -12.38
C ILE A 80 8.25 6.49 -12.06
N LEU A 81 8.14 6.85 -10.78
CA LEU A 81 8.08 8.25 -10.35
C LEU A 81 9.38 8.99 -10.68
N ASP A 82 10.53 8.36 -10.44
CA ASP A 82 11.84 8.90 -10.81
C ASP A 82 11.96 9.07 -12.34
N LEU A 83 11.48 8.09 -13.12
CA LEU A 83 11.46 8.19 -14.58
C LEU A 83 10.59 9.35 -15.08
N ILE A 84 9.44 9.61 -14.44
CA ILE A 84 8.57 10.75 -14.76
C ILE A 84 9.33 12.06 -14.52
N ASP A 85 10.07 12.17 -13.43
CA ASP A 85 10.87 13.36 -13.12
C ASP A 85 12.00 13.58 -14.13
N ASP A 86 12.71 12.53 -14.52
CA ASP A 86 13.75 12.60 -15.56
C ASP A 86 13.16 13.05 -16.92
N LEU A 87 12.01 12.51 -17.31
CA LEU A 87 11.31 12.90 -18.54
C LEU A 87 10.86 14.36 -18.50
N LEU A 88 10.33 14.83 -17.37
CA LEU A 88 9.96 16.24 -17.19
C LEU A 88 11.18 17.15 -17.39
N ILE A 89 12.33 16.82 -16.79
CA ILE A 89 13.57 17.58 -16.94
C ILE A 89 14.01 17.65 -18.40
N GLU A 90 14.04 16.51 -19.10
CA GLU A 90 14.41 16.43 -20.52
C GLU A 90 13.50 17.26 -21.41
N VAL A 91 12.19 17.22 -21.17
CA VAL A 91 11.20 18.02 -21.89
C VAL A 91 11.44 19.52 -21.68
N TYR A 92 11.63 19.97 -20.44
CA TYR A 92 11.89 21.38 -20.16
C TYR A 92 13.21 21.86 -20.77
N LYS A 93 14.23 21.00 -20.78
CA LYS A 93 15.51 21.28 -21.43
C LYS A 93 15.36 21.44 -22.94
N HIS A 94 14.63 20.55 -23.61
CA HIS A 94 14.34 20.64 -25.03
C HIS A 94 13.49 21.87 -25.36
N LYS A 95 12.46 22.16 -24.56
CA LYS A 95 11.65 23.39 -24.69
C LYS A 95 12.53 24.63 -24.66
N LYS A 96 13.46 24.72 -23.69
CA LYS A 96 14.41 25.84 -23.58
C LYS A 96 15.32 25.94 -24.80
N GLN A 97 15.84 24.81 -25.32
CA GLN A 97 16.66 24.82 -26.54
C GLN A 97 15.87 25.32 -27.75
N ILE A 98 14.64 24.85 -27.95
CA ILE A 98 13.78 25.34 -29.05
C ILE A 98 13.56 26.85 -28.91
N GLN A 99 13.33 27.35 -27.70
CA GLN A 99 13.21 28.79 -27.39
C GLN A 99 14.48 29.61 -27.68
N THR A 100 15.67 28.99 -27.73
CA THR A 100 16.87 29.71 -28.17
C THR A 100 16.97 29.85 -29.69
N HIS A 101 16.24 29.05 -30.46
CA HIS A 101 16.31 29.03 -31.92
C HIS A 101 15.08 29.63 -32.61
N MET A 102 13.98 29.80 -31.89
CA MET A 102 12.72 30.31 -32.40
C MET A 102 12.15 31.35 -31.42
N SER A 103 11.38 32.32 -31.91
CA SER A 103 10.69 33.30 -31.06
C SER A 103 9.36 33.75 -31.70
N GLY A 104 8.47 34.31 -30.89
CA GLY A 104 7.14 34.79 -31.32
C GLY A 104 6.05 33.72 -31.27
N GLN A 105 4.87 34.06 -31.80
CA GLN A 105 3.60 33.31 -31.62
C GLN A 105 3.67 31.82 -31.99
N ALA A 106 4.54 31.43 -32.93
CA ALA A 106 4.71 30.03 -33.32
C ALA A 106 5.28 29.17 -32.19
N ILE A 107 6.15 29.74 -31.35
CA ILE A 107 6.74 29.03 -30.22
C ILE A 107 5.81 28.99 -29.01
N ASP A 108 4.99 30.01 -28.85
CA ASP A 108 3.97 30.07 -27.81
C ASP A 108 2.92 28.98 -28.08
N ALA A 109 2.46 28.84 -29.32
CA ALA A 109 1.55 27.78 -29.74
C ALA A 109 2.16 26.37 -29.63
N LEU A 110 3.47 26.23 -29.89
CA LEU A 110 4.18 24.96 -29.71
C LEU A 110 4.31 24.61 -28.22
N THR A 111 4.65 25.61 -27.39
CA THR A 111 4.76 25.47 -25.94
C THR A 111 3.43 25.08 -25.32
N GLU A 112 2.35 25.75 -25.71
CA GLU A 112 1.00 25.46 -25.24
C GLU A 112 0.58 24.04 -25.61
N LYS A 113 0.86 23.59 -26.84
CA LYS A 113 0.58 22.20 -27.26
C LYS A 113 1.41 21.16 -26.52
N ILE A 114 2.65 21.50 -26.17
CA ILE A 114 3.50 20.64 -25.35
C ILE A 114 2.90 20.53 -23.95
N GLU A 115 2.56 21.65 -23.30
CA GLU A 115 1.97 21.67 -21.97
C GLU A 115 0.61 20.97 -21.90
N GLN A 116 -0.28 21.18 -22.90
CA GLN A 116 -1.57 20.49 -22.98
C GLN A 116 -1.44 18.96 -23.15
N ARG A 117 -0.31 18.47 -23.68
CA ARG A 117 -0.06 17.04 -23.86
C ARG A 117 0.77 16.42 -22.74
N LEU A 118 1.44 17.24 -21.93
CA LEU A 118 2.20 16.79 -20.77
C LEU A 118 1.25 16.58 -19.59
N THR A 119 0.63 15.41 -19.53
CA THR A 119 -0.12 14.96 -18.33
C THR A 119 0.82 14.42 -17.24
N PHE A 120 2.13 14.65 -17.35
CA PHE A 120 3.13 14.11 -16.42
C PHE A 120 2.93 14.59 -14.99
N PHE A 121 2.37 15.78 -14.78
CA PHE A 121 2.04 16.28 -13.44
C PHE A 121 0.92 15.46 -12.79
N GLU A 122 -0.18 15.24 -13.51
CA GLU A 122 -1.31 14.40 -13.06
C GLU A 122 -0.85 12.94 -12.85
N LEU A 123 -0.05 12.41 -13.79
CA LEU A 123 0.51 11.06 -13.69
C LEU A 123 1.44 10.90 -12.48
N LYS A 124 2.25 11.92 -12.17
CA LYS A 124 3.11 11.93 -10.99
C LYS A 124 2.28 11.90 -9.70
N GLU A 125 1.24 12.72 -9.62
CA GLU A 125 0.33 12.72 -8.46
C GLU A 125 -0.38 11.37 -8.30
N ASP A 126 -0.84 10.76 -9.39
CA ASP A 126 -1.49 9.45 -9.36
C ASP A 126 -0.53 8.34 -8.89
N VAL A 127 0.71 8.33 -9.38
CA VAL A 127 1.73 7.34 -8.96
C VAL A 127 2.12 7.55 -7.50
N GLN A 128 2.29 8.79 -7.05
CA GLN A 128 2.55 9.09 -5.65
C GLN A 128 1.39 8.64 -4.75
N ALA A 129 0.15 8.92 -5.14
CA ALA A 129 -1.03 8.49 -4.40
C ALA A 129 -1.14 6.96 -4.32
N ALA A 130 -0.76 6.25 -5.39
CA ALA A 130 -0.68 4.79 -5.38
C ALA A 130 0.37 4.28 -4.38
N ILE A 131 1.57 4.86 -4.36
CA ILE A 131 2.62 4.52 -3.39
C ILE A 131 2.13 4.77 -1.95
N ASP A 132 1.55 5.94 -1.69
CA ASP A 132 1.06 6.33 -0.37
C ASP A 132 -0.06 5.40 0.12
N SER A 133 -0.91 4.91 -0.78
CA SER A 133 -1.98 3.95 -0.46
C SER A 133 -1.46 2.59 0.00
N ILE A 134 -0.24 2.23 -0.42
CA ILE A 134 0.39 0.95 -0.08
C ILE A 134 1.17 1.03 1.25
N ASP A 135 1.53 2.23 1.71
CA ASP A 135 2.37 2.37 2.92
C ASP A 135 1.65 2.07 4.26
N ILE A 136 0.31 1.86 4.23
CA ILE A 136 -0.59 1.40 5.32
C ILE A 136 -0.32 1.97 6.72
#